data_AF-A0A7X7IBE2-F1
#
_entry.id   AF-A0A7X7IBE2-F1
#
_cell.length_a   1.000
_cell.length_b   1.000
_cell.length_c   1.000
_cell.angle_alpha   90.00
_cell.angle_beta   90.00
_cell.angle_gamma   90.00
#
_symmetry.space_group_name_H-M   'P 1'
#
loop_
_entity.id
_entity.type
_entity.pdbx_description
1 polymer ?
#
loop_
_entity_poly.entity_id
_entity_poly.type
_entity_poly.pdbx_seq_one_letter_code
_entity_poly.pdbx_strand_id
1 'polypeptide(L)'
;YIQPVVQGTSCHCEFTLYHDPADGAASELTRRFEAAAVDRLETEGAFFSRPYPGWADVAYRRSPDTVAMQKKVKDIFDPNRILNPGKLCFAAGEKRGN
;
A
#
# COMPACT_ATOMS: atom_id res chain seq x y z
N TYR A 1 -3.15 -12.91 -12.04
CA TYR A 1 -1.82 -13.44 -12.38
C TYR A 1 -1.18 -14.01 -11.12
N ILE A 2 -0.51 -15.16 -11.20
CA ILE A 2 0.23 -15.76 -10.08
C ILE A 2 1.65 -16.03 -10.55
N GLN A 3 2.63 -15.47 -9.85
CA GLN A 3 4.05 -15.65 -10.11
C GLN A 3 4.73 -16.28 -8.90
N PRO A 4 5.35 -17.46 -9.03
CA PRO A 4 6.22 -17.99 -7.98
C PRO A 4 7.39 -17.04 -7.71
N VAL A 5 7.70 -16.81 -6.44
CA VAL A 5 8.85 -16.01 -5.98
C VAL A 5 9.58 -16.77 -4.88
N VAL A 6 10.79 -16.31 -4.51
CA VAL A 6 11.59 -16.90 -3.42
C VAL A 6 11.72 -18.42 -3.58
N GLN A 7 12.18 -18.86 -4.76
CA GLN A 7 12.38 -20.27 -5.09
C GLN A 7 11.12 -21.14 -4.87
N GLY A 8 9.93 -20.57 -5.04
CA GLY A 8 8.66 -21.29 -4.93
C GLY A 8 8.08 -21.37 -3.51
N THR A 9 8.70 -20.72 -2.53
CA THR A 9 8.18 -20.67 -1.14
C THR A 9 7.15 -19.57 -0.94
N SER A 10 6.94 -18.71 -1.94
CA SER A 10 5.96 -17.63 -1.91
C SER A 10 5.46 -17.35 -3.33
N CYS A 11 4.35 -16.62 -3.45
CA CYS A 11 3.84 -16.18 -4.74
C CYS A 11 3.44 -14.70 -4.70
N HIS A 12 3.67 -14.00 -5.81
CA HIS A 12 3.03 -12.72 -6.09
C HIS A 12 1.71 -12.99 -6.81
N CYS A 13 0.61 -12.59 -6.17
CA CYS A 13 -0.73 -12.68 -6.72
C CYS A 13 -1.21 -11.28 -7.09
N GLU A 14 -1.63 -11.12 -8.35
CA GLU A 14 -2.19 -9.87 -8.87
C GLU A 14 -3.59 -10.11 -9.42
N PHE A 15 -4.52 -9.22 -9.08
CA PHE A 15 -5.89 -9.22 -9.56
C PHE A 15 -6.14 -7.93 -10.34
N THR A 16 -6.75 -8.04 -11.52
CA THR A 16 -7.13 -6.88 -12.32
C THR A 16 -8.65 -6.75 -12.31
N LEU A 17 -9.15 -5.64 -11.78
CA LEU A 17 -10.57 -5.36 -11.66
C LEU A 17 -11.00 -4.38 -12.76
N TYR A 18 -11.52 -4.92 -13.86
CA TYR A 18 -11.97 -4.12 -15.00
C TYR A 18 -13.34 -3.49 -14.72
N HIS A 19 -13.48 -2.22 -15.08
CA HIS A 19 -14.76 -1.51 -15.13
C HIS A 19 -14.66 -0.35 -16.15
N ASP A 20 -15.79 0.14 -16.61
CA ASP A 20 -15.83 1.36 -17.43
C ASP A 20 -15.73 2.60 -16.52
N PRO A 21 -14.69 3.44 -16.64
CA PRO A 21 -14.55 4.64 -15.82
C PRO A 21 -15.59 5.72 -16.11
N ALA A 22 -16.30 5.65 -17.25
CA ALA A 22 -17.42 6.54 -17.54
C ALA A 22 -18.71 6.12 -16.82
N ASP A 23 -18.81 4.86 -16.38
CA ASP A 23 -19.89 4.35 -15.55
C ASP A 23 -19.56 4.53 -14.06
N GLY A 24 -20.03 5.64 -13.49
CA GLY A 24 -19.79 5.97 -12.09
C GLY A 24 -20.31 4.92 -11.10
N ALA A 25 -21.36 4.17 -11.44
CA ALA A 25 -21.88 3.11 -10.59
C ALA A 25 -20.95 1.89 -10.59
N ALA A 26 -20.45 1.49 -11.76
CA ALA A 26 -19.46 0.42 -11.89
C ALA A 26 -18.14 0.79 -11.19
N SER A 27 -17.63 2.02 -11.38
CA SER A 27 -16.44 2.51 -10.69
C SER A 27 -16.56 2.47 -9.18
N GLU A 28 -17.68 2.94 -8.63
CA GLU A 28 -17.90 2.93 -7.18
C GLU A 28 -18.04 1.50 -6.63
N LEU A 29 -18.69 0.60 -7.37
CA LEU A 29 -18.79 -0.81 -7.01
C LEU A 29 -17.39 -1.46 -6.96
N THR A 30 -16.57 -1.26 -7.99
CA THR A 30 -15.19 -1.79 -8.03
C THR A 30 -14.35 -1.25 -6.89
N ARG A 31 -14.44 0.05 -6.59
CA ARG A 31 -13.71 0.68 -5.49
C ARG A 31 -14.11 0.10 -4.12
N ARG A 32 -15.41 -0.13 -3.89
CA ARG A 32 -15.89 -0.75 -2.64
C ARG A 32 -15.46 -2.21 -2.52
N PHE A 33 -15.54 -2.95 -3.63
CA PHE A 33 -15.10 -4.33 -3.67
C PHE A 33 -13.60 -4.44 -3.35
N GLU A 34 -12.77 -3.60 -3.97
CA GLU A 34 -11.33 -3.54 -3.71
C GLU A 34 -11.02 -3.25 -2.25
N ALA A 35 -11.64 -2.23 -1.65
CA ALA A 35 -11.43 -1.89 -0.25
C ALA A 35 -11.78 -3.05 0.69
N ALA A 36 -12.94 -3.69 0.47
CA ALA A 36 -13.37 -4.84 1.28
C ALA A 36 -12.45 -6.06 1.10
N ALA A 37 -12.00 -6.32 -0.13
CA ALA A 37 -11.08 -7.42 -0.43
C ALA A 37 -9.71 -7.20 0.22
N VAL A 38 -9.17 -5.97 0.17
CA VAL A 38 -7.91 -5.59 0.80
C VAL A 38 -7.97 -5.81 2.31
N ASP A 39 -9.00 -5.31 3.00
CA ASP A 39 -9.15 -5.48 4.45
C ASP A 39 -9.29 -6.96 4.83
N ARG A 40 -10.03 -7.74 4.03
CA ARG A 40 -10.16 -9.18 4.26
C ARG A 40 -8.83 -9.90 4.06
N LEU A 41 -8.11 -9.62 2.99
CA LEU A 41 -6.81 -10.23 2.70
C LEU A 41 -5.80 -9.92 3.81
N GLU A 42 -5.75 -8.69 4.30
CA GLU A 42 -4.91 -8.32 5.44
C GLU A 42 -5.27 -9.12 6.70
N THR A 43 -6.56 -9.31 6.97
CA THR A 43 -7.05 -10.10 8.11
C THR A 43 -6.60 -11.56 8.02
N GLU A 44 -6.56 -12.13 6.82
CA GLU A 44 -6.08 -13.49 6.54
C GLU A 44 -4.54 -13.59 6.45
N GLY A 45 -3.82 -12.50 6.73
CA GLY A 45 -2.34 -12.47 6.79
C GLY A 45 -1.64 -12.24 5.46
N ALA A 46 -2.34 -11.69 4.45
CA ALA A 46 -1.72 -11.34 3.18
C ALA A 46 -0.68 -10.22 3.33
N PHE A 47 0.38 -10.30 2.51
CA PHE A 47 1.42 -9.28 2.43
C PHE A 47 1.29 -8.44 1.15
N PHE A 48 1.28 -7.12 1.30
CA PHE A 48 1.13 -6.17 0.20
C PHE A 48 2.49 -5.64 -0.27
N SER A 49 3.10 -6.33 -1.23
CA SER A 49 4.40 -5.94 -1.81
C SER A 49 4.41 -4.61 -2.60
N ARG A 50 3.23 -4.15 -3.05
CA ARG A 50 3.05 -2.90 -3.80
C ARG A 50 1.93 -2.07 -3.17
N PRO A 51 2.26 -1.20 -2.20
CA PRO A 51 1.27 -0.37 -1.52
C PRO A 51 0.85 0.82 -2.40
N TYR A 52 -0.28 0.69 -3.08
CA TYR A 52 -0.89 1.78 -3.84
C TYR A 52 -1.64 2.76 -2.91
N PRO A 53 -1.89 4.01 -3.32
CA PRO A 53 -2.50 5.02 -2.46
C PRO A 53 -3.81 4.60 -1.78
N GLY A 54 -4.64 3.77 -2.42
CA GLY A 54 -5.92 3.32 -1.88
C GLY A 54 -5.82 2.37 -0.67
N TRP A 55 -4.68 1.70 -0.49
CA TRP A 55 -4.47 0.74 0.61
C TRP A 55 -3.08 0.83 1.25
N ALA A 56 -2.40 1.96 1.06
CA ALA A 56 -1.10 2.18 1.67
C ALA A 56 -1.16 2.05 3.20
N ASP A 57 -2.22 2.56 3.83
CA ASP A 57 -2.46 2.39 5.27
C ASP A 57 -2.49 0.91 5.67
N VAL A 58 -3.32 0.10 4.99
CA VAL A 58 -3.46 -1.34 5.26
C VAL A 58 -2.12 -2.07 5.14
N ALA A 59 -1.30 -1.71 4.16
CA ALA A 59 0.01 -2.32 3.97
C ALA A 59 1.00 -2.05 5.11
N TYR A 60 0.80 -0.99 5.90
CA TYR A 60 1.75 -0.54 6.93
C TYR A 60 1.19 -0.56 8.36
N ARG A 61 -0.13 -0.53 8.57
CA ARG A 61 -0.75 -0.35 9.89
C ARG A 61 -0.41 -1.47 10.89
N ARG A 62 -0.12 -2.67 10.40
CA ARG A 62 0.30 -3.83 11.22
C ARG A 62 1.81 -3.96 11.40
N SER A 63 2.60 -3.04 10.84
CA SER A 63 4.08 -3.09 10.88
C SER A 63 4.67 -1.76 11.38
N PRO A 64 4.37 -1.35 12.63
CA PRO A 64 4.79 -0.05 13.16
C PRO A 64 6.32 0.10 13.19
N ASP A 65 7.06 -0.97 13.47
CA ASP A 65 8.53 -0.94 13.49
C ASP A 65 9.12 -0.67 12.09
N THR A 66 8.54 -1.28 11.06
CA THR A 66 8.91 -1.06 9.66
C THR A 66 8.60 0.37 9.22
N VAL A 67 7.50 0.95 9.72
CA VAL A 67 7.16 2.36 9.48
C VAL A 67 8.17 3.28 10.15
N ALA A 68 8.50 3.04 11.42
CA ALA A 68 9.46 3.84 12.17
C ALA A 68 10.85 3.82 11.52
N MET A 69 11.34 2.64 11.13
CA MET A 69 12.62 2.49 10.43
C MET A 69 12.63 3.22 9.09
N GLN A 70 11.58 3.09 8.28
CA GLN A 70 11.49 3.81 7.00
C GLN A 70 11.45 5.33 7.19
N LYS A 71 10.74 5.84 8.19
CA LYS A 71 10.73 7.28 8.52
C LYS A 71 12.10 7.76 8.95
N LYS A 72 12.84 6.98 9.76
CA LYS A 72 14.21 7.31 10.15
C LYS A 72 15.16 7.38 8.94
N VAL A 73 15.08 6.40 8.03
CA VAL A 73 15.85 6.42 6.77
C VAL A 73 15.47 7.64 5.93
N LYS A 74 14.18 7.95 5.84
CA LYS A 74 13.68 9.12 5.12
C LYS A 74 14.26 10.42 5.66
N ASP A 75 14.35 10.58 6.98
CA ASP A 75 14.89 11.79 7.61
C ASP A 75 16.41 11.92 7.41
N ILE A 76 17.14 10.82 7.27
CA ILE A 76 18.59 10.83 6.97
C ILE A 76 18.85 11.30 5.53
N PHE A 77 18.12 10.75 4.55
CA PHE A 77 18.40 10.99 3.13
C PHE A 77 17.57 12.11 2.50
N ASP A 78 16.46 12.49 3.12
CA ASP A 78 15.60 13.58 2.67
C ASP A 78 15.15 14.44 3.86
N PRO A 79 16.09 15.18 4.48
CA PRO A 79 15.81 15.98 5.67
C PRO A 79 14.77 17.08 5.44
N ASN A 80 14.62 17.55 4.20
CA ASN A 80 13.62 18.55 3.81
C ASN A 80 12.31 17.94 3.31
N ARG A 81 12.21 16.61 3.25
CA ARG A 81 11.03 15.84 2.81
C ARG A 81 10.49 16.25 1.44
N ILE A 82 11.40 16.57 0.50
CA ILE A 82 11.06 17.01 -0.86
C ILE A 82 10.92 15.84 -1.85
N LEU A 83 11.50 14.68 -1.55
CA LEU A 83 11.52 13.53 -2.45
C LEU A 83 10.21 12.76 -2.31
N ASN A 84 9.28 12.98 -3.26
CA ASN A 84 8.03 12.22 -3.41
C ASN A 84 7.15 12.19 -2.13
N PRO A 85 6.70 13.37 -1.65
CA PRO A 85 5.92 13.47 -0.42
C PRO A 85 4.56 12.76 -0.54
N GLY A 86 4.05 12.23 0.57
CA GLY A 86 2.72 11.61 0.63
C GLY A 86 2.64 10.19 0.04
N LYS A 87 3.77 9.53 -0.23
CA LYS A 87 3.82 8.14 -0.73
C LYS A 87 4.22 7.16 0.37
N LEU A 88 3.89 5.89 0.16
CA LEU A 88 4.18 4.79 1.11
C LEU A 88 3.60 5.10 2.49
N CYS A 89 4.41 4.99 3.55
CA CYS A 89 4.06 5.31 4.93
C CYS A 89 4.37 6.77 5.34
N PHE A 90 4.64 7.65 4.39
CA PHE A 90 4.97 9.06 4.65
C PHE A 90 3.73 9.94 4.46
N ALA A 91 3.27 10.62 5.51
CA ALA A 91 2.12 11.52 5.39
C ALA A 91 2.50 12.80 4.64
N ALA A 92 1.58 13.33 3.83
CA ALA A 92 1.77 14.62 3.16
C ALA A 92 1.81 15.74 4.21
N GLY A 93 2.90 16.52 4.22
CA GLY A 93 3.10 17.58 5.21
C GLY A 93 3.60 17.11 6.59
N GLU A 94 3.95 15.83 6.74
CA GLU A 94 4.55 15.30 7.95
C GLU A 94 5.90 15.99 8.21
N LYS A 95 5.99 16.78 9.29
CA LYS A 95 7.26 17.36 9.75
C LYS A 95 8.05 16.29 10.51
N ARG A 96 9.37 16.48 10.56
CA ARG A 96 10.30 15.59 11.29
C ARG A 96 9.74 15.29 12.68
N GLY A 97 9.63 14.02 13.03
CA GLY A 97 9.36 13.60 14.40
C GLY A 97 10.55 14.04 15.27
N ASN A 98 10.26 14.66 16.42
CA ASN A 98 11.28 15.05 17.38
C ASN A 98 11.91 13.81 18.02
#